data_AF-A0A7W0FHV6-F1
#
_entry.id   AF-A0A7W0FHV6-F1
#
_cell.length_a   1.000
_cell.length_b   1.000
_cell.length_c   1.000
_cell.angle_alpha   90.00
_cell.angle_beta   90.00
_cell.angle_gamma   90.00
#
_symmetry.space_group_name_H-M   'P 1'
#
loop_
_entity.id
_entity.type
_entity.pdbx_description
1 polymer ?
#
loop_
_entity_poly.entity_id
_entity_poly.type
_entity_poly.pdbx_seq_one_letter_code
_entity_poly.pdbx_strand_id
1 'polypeptide(L)'
;QHPSDLAPEIEVLPLDELIQTKDWADYLAAVLPPGQVKTFRNGLQLTAGRKTPFSTEIMLELPMICDESSACGVCAVVTSRGWRLACKDGPVFALDDMVSEDGSLG
;
A
#
# COMPACT_ATOMS: atom_id res chain seq x y z
N GLN A 1 -4.49 21.01 7.10
CA GLN A 1 -5.83 21.39 7.60
C GLN A 1 -6.16 20.39 8.69
N HIS A 2 -6.38 20.84 9.92
CA HIS A 2 -6.80 19.95 11.02
C HIS A 2 -8.30 19.71 10.83
N PRO A 3 -8.78 18.47 10.63
CA PRO A 3 -10.21 18.25 10.46
C PRO A 3 -10.83 18.45 11.84
N SER A 4 -11.64 19.49 12.01
CA SER A 4 -12.19 19.89 13.31
C SER A 4 -13.44 19.10 13.73
N ASP A 5 -13.94 18.21 12.88
CA ASP A 5 -15.13 17.37 13.10
C ASP A 5 -14.82 15.87 12.91
N LEU A 6 -13.76 15.38 13.55
CA LEU A 6 -13.48 13.95 13.60
C LEU A 6 -14.30 13.30 14.72
N ALA A 7 -14.78 12.08 14.46
CA ALA A 7 -15.40 11.27 15.49
C ALA A 7 -14.37 10.98 16.61
N PRO A 8 -14.79 10.82 17.88
CA PRO A 8 -13.87 10.63 19.01
C PRO A 8 -12.92 9.43 18.86
N GLU A 9 -13.31 8.43 18.07
CA GLU A 9 -12.50 7.25 17.75
C GLU A 9 -11.40 7.49 16.70
N ILE A 10 -11.36 8.66 16.06
CA ILE A 10 -10.35 8.99 15.05
C ILE A 10 -9.28 9.88 15.67
N GLU A 11 -8.06 9.37 15.68
CA GLU A 11 -6.87 10.11 16.09
C GLU A 11 -6.02 10.46 14.88
N VAL A 12 -5.54 11.70 14.82
CA VAL A 12 -4.57 12.14 13.80
C VAL A 12 -3.23 12.28 14.47
N LEU A 13 -2.34 11.34 14.19
CA LEU A 13 -1.00 11.30 14.76
C LEU A 13 0.07 11.75 13.74
N PRO A 14 1.19 12.31 14.21
CA PRO A 14 2.40 12.48 13.41
C PRO A 14 2.88 11.17 12.78
N LEU A 15 3.48 11.24 11.59
CA LEU A 15 3.92 10.04 10.85
C LEU A 15 5.02 9.25 11.57
N ASP A 16 5.85 9.90 12.39
CA ASP A 16 6.89 9.26 13.19
C ASP A 16 6.33 8.38 14.32
N GLU A 17 5.07 8.58 14.74
CA GLU A 17 4.39 7.69 15.68
C GLU A 17 3.94 6.37 15.05
N LEU A 18 3.95 6.25 13.71
CA LEU A 18 3.54 5.05 12.98
C LEU A 18 4.31 3.79 13.43
N ILE A 19 5.61 3.93 13.75
CA ILE A 19 6.45 2.81 14.20
C ILE A 19 5.93 2.17 15.48
N GLN A 20 5.46 2.98 16.43
CA GLN A 20 4.92 2.48 17.69
C GLN A 20 3.48 2.00 17.51
N THR A 21 2.74 2.70 16.65
CA THR A 21 1.31 2.46 16.43
C THR A 21 1.04 1.14 15.69
N LYS A 22 1.90 0.79 14.74
CA LYS A 22 1.74 -0.43 13.93
C LYS A 22 1.76 -1.71 14.77
N ASP A 23 2.44 -1.73 15.91
CA ASP A 23 2.66 -2.97 16.68
C ASP A 23 1.40 -3.44 17.42
N TRP A 24 0.42 -2.56 17.62
CA TRP A 24 -0.88 -2.90 18.20
C TRP A 24 -2.02 -2.95 17.18
N ALA A 25 -1.78 -2.55 15.93
CA ALA A 25 -2.80 -2.49 14.91
C ALA A 25 -3.19 -3.89 14.41
N ASP A 26 -4.48 -4.18 14.33
CA ASP A 26 -4.98 -5.38 13.64
C ASP A 26 -4.88 -5.24 12.11
N TYR A 27 -4.93 -4.00 11.63
CA TYR A 27 -4.97 -3.66 10.22
C TYR A 27 -4.32 -2.30 9.95
N LEU A 28 -3.60 -2.20 8.83
CA LEU A 28 -3.00 -0.98 8.32
C LEU A 28 -3.39 -0.79 6.85
N ALA A 29 -3.88 0.40 6.51
CA ALA A 29 -4.05 0.84 5.12
C ALA A 29 -3.14 2.03 4.81
N ALA A 30 -2.59 2.06 3.60
CA ALA A 30 -1.80 3.20 3.12
C ALA A 30 -2.11 3.51 1.66
N VAL A 31 -1.94 4.78 1.28
CA VAL A 31 -1.96 5.23 -0.11
C VAL A 31 -0.53 5.61 -0.49
N LEU A 32 -0.03 5.02 -1.58
CA LEU A 32 1.37 5.16 -1.98
C LEU A 32 1.50 5.54 -3.45
N PRO A 33 2.43 6.43 -3.80
CA PRO A 33 2.88 6.57 -5.18
C PRO A 33 3.56 5.29 -5.68
N PRO A 34 3.61 5.06 -7.01
CA PRO A 34 4.39 3.98 -7.61
C PRO A 34 5.87 4.04 -7.17
N GLY A 35 6.50 2.87 -7.04
CA GLY A 35 7.90 2.74 -6.63
C GLY A 35 8.18 2.92 -5.13
N GLN A 36 7.19 3.36 -4.32
CA GLN A 36 7.41 3.64 -2.90
C GLN A 36 7.17 2.45 -1.96
N VAL A 37 6.78 1.28 -2.48
CA VAL A 37 6.49 0.09 -1.66
C VAL A 37 7.68 -0.32 -0.79
N LYS A 38 8.89 -0.36 -1.36
CA LYS A 38 10.12 -0.73 -0.64
C LYS A 38 10.45 0.28 0.46
N THR A 39 10.38 1.57 0.13
CA THR A 39 10.59 2.68 1.10
C THR A 39 9.59 2.57 2.24
N PHE A 40 8.32 2.29 1.94
CA PHE A 40 7.27 2.13 2.93
C PHE A 40 7.51 0.92 3.85
N ARG A 41 7.89 -0.23 3.30
CA ARG A 41 8.23 -1.43 4.11
C ARG A 41 9.42 -1.17 5.03
N ASN A 42 10.46 -0.52 4.52
CA ASN A 42 11.61 -0.10 5.32
C ASN A 42 11.21 0.88 6.42
N GLY A 43 10.34 1.85 6.09
CA GLY A 43 9.78 2.83 7.02
C GLY A 43 8.95 2.19 8.13
N LEU A 44 8.32 1.03 7.88
CA LEU A 44 7.63 0.22 8.88
C LEU A 44 8.55 -0.79 9.59
N GLN A 45 9.85 -0.80 9.28
CA GLN A 45 10.82 -1.78 9.80
C GLN A 45 10.39 -3.24 9.55
N LEU A 46 9.68 -3.48 8.45
CA LEU A 46 9.26 -4.81 8.04
C LEU A 46 10.42 -5.53 7.36
N THR A 47 10.59 -6.82 7.68
CA THR A 47 11.61 -7.64 7.04
C THR A 47 11.13 -8.07 5.65
N ALA A 48 11.94 -7.79 4.62
CA ALA A 48 11.64 -8.21 3.25
C ALA A 48 11.45 -9.74 3.15
N GLY A 49 10.45 -10.17 2.38
CA GLY A 49 10.12 -11.59 2.21
C GLY A 49 9.55 -12.30 3.44
N ARG A 50 9.33 -11.58 4.56
CA ARG A 50 8.59 -12.08 5.71
C ARG A 50 7.18 -11.51 5.68
N LYS A 51 6.20 -12.36 6.02
CA LYS A 51 4.81 -11.95 6.18
C LYS A 51 4.71 -10.85 7.26
N THR A 52 3.90 -9.85 6.98
CA THR A 52 3.56 -8.80 7.94
C THR A 52 2.89 -9.37 9.20
N PRO A 53 3.14 -8.79 10.39
CA PRO A 53 2.52 -9.25 11.64
C PRO A 53 1.04 -8.84 11.75
N PHE A 54 0.58 -7.89 10.93
CA PHE A 54 -0.78 -7.37 10.85
C PHE A 54 -1.24 -7.31 9.40
N SER A 55 -2.55 -7.27 9.15
CA SER A 55 -3.07 -7.18 7.78
C SER A 55 -2.73 -5.81 7.21
N THR A 56 -2.03 -5.77 6.07
CA THR A 56 -1.65 -4.51 5.44
C THR A 56 -2.12 -4.44 4.00
N GLU A 57 -2.88 -3.42 3.67
CA GLU A 57 -3.31 -3.12 2.31
C GLU A 57 -2.78 -1.77 1.85
N ILE A 58 -2.35 -1.70 0.59
CA ILE A 58 -1.88 -0.47 -0.03
C ILE A 58 -2.72 -0.14 -1.25
N MET A 59 -3.11 1.13 -1.39
CA MET A 59 -3.65 1.66 -2.62
C MET A 59 -2.53 2.35 -3.40
N LEU A 60 -2.27 1.91 -4.63
CA LEU A 60 -1.28 2.56 -5.49
C LEU A 60 -1.92 3.70 -6.29
N GLU A 61 -1.34 4.89 -6.22
CA GLU A 61 -1.77 6.07 -6.99
C GLU A 61 -1.33 5.95 -8.46
N LEU A 62 -2.10 5.18 -9.24
CA LEU A 62 -1.81 4.88 -10.64
C LEU A 62 -2.80 5.60 -11.58
N PRO A 63 -2.33 6.06 -12.76
CA PRO A 63 -3.23 6.61 -13.76
C PRO A 63 -4.15 5.51 -14.34
N MET A 64 -5.46 5.76 -14.29
CA MET A 64 -6.51 4.88 -14.82
C MET A 64 -7.19 5.53 -16.04
N ILE A 65 -6.47 5.64 -17.15
CA ILE A 65 -6.88 6.44 -18.32
C ILE A 65 -7.92 5.77 -19.22
N CYS A 66 -8.04 4.44 -19.17
CA CYS A 66 -8.92 3.68 -20.04
C CYS A 66 -10.24 3.27 -19.37
N ASP A 67 -10.59 3.89 -18.24
CA ASP A 67 -11.85 3.72 -17.51
C ASP A 67 -12.23 2.23 -17.33
N GLU A 68 -11.33 1.48 -16.66
CA GLU A 68 -11.50 0.05 -16.32
C GLU A 68 -11.51 -0.95 -17.48
N SER A 69 -11.60 -0.51 -18.74
CA SER A 69 -11.58 -1.39 -19.93
C SER A 69 -10.31 -2.23 -20.06
N SER A 70 -9.26 -1.92 -19.29
CA SER A 70 -7.98 -2.63 -19.28
C SER A 70 -7.22 -2.62 -20.61
N ALA A 71 -7.68 -1.84 -21.61
CA ALA A 71 -7.13 -1.85 -22.96
C ALA A 71 -5.73 -1.24 -23.07
N CYS A 72 -5.35 -0.33 -22.16
CA CYS A 72 -4.08 0.40 -22.23
C CYS A 72 -2.94 -0.22 -21.41
N GLY A 73 -3.26 -0.98 -20.36
CA GLY A 73 -2.26 -1.56 -19.45
C GLY A 73 -1.45 -0.55 -18.61
N VAL A 74 -1.72 0.75 -18.66
CA VAL A 74 -0.91 1.78 -17.96
C VAL A 74 -0.94 1.60 -16.43
N CYS A 75 -2.04 1.07 -15.88
CA CYS A 75 -2.18 0.79 -14.46
C CYS A 75 -1.66 -0.60 -14.05
N ALA A 76 -0.77 -1.20 -14.85
CA ALA A 76 -0.22 -2.51 -14.57
C ALA A 76 0.73 -2.49 -13.37
N VAL A 77 0.58 -3.46 -12.49
CA VAL A 77 1.41 -3.67 -11.31
C VAL A 77 1.93 -5.10 -11.29
N VAL A 78 3.17 -5.27 -10.84
CA VAL A 78 3.73 -6.59 -10.62
C VAL A 78 3.42 -7.00 -9.19
N THR A 79 2.89 -8.21 -9.02
CA THR A 79 2.69 -8.86 -7.73
C THR A 79 3.47 -10.18 -7.69
N SER A 80 3.58 -10.79 -6.52
CA SER A 80 4.08 -12.16 -6.32
C SER A 80 3.30 -13.18 -7.16
N ARG A 81 2.07 -12.85 -7.56
CA ARG A 81 1.17 -13.67 -8.39
C ARG A 81 1.17 -13.26 -9.87
N GLY A 82 2.17 -12.48 -10.29
CA GLY A 82 2.32 -11.98 -11.65
C GLY A 82 1.70 -10.59 -11.86
N TRP A 83 1.55 -10.22 -13.13
CA TRP A 83 0.99 -8.93 -13.52
C TRP A 83 -0.51 -8.82 -13.19
N ARG A 84 -0.90 -7.67 -12.64
CA ARG A 84 -2.29 -7.28 -12.34
C ARG A 84 -2.55 -5.89 -12.91
N LEU A 85 -3.81 -5.58 -13.19
CA LEU A 85 -4.23 -4.26 -13.65
C LEU A 85 -5.04 -3.58 -12.56
N ALA A 86 -4.53 -2.50 -11.98
CA ALA A 86 -5.21 -1.81 -10.87
C ALA A 86 -6.67 -1.41 -11.19
N CYS A 87 -6.96 -0.98 -12.41
CA CYS A 87 -8.33 -0.63 -12.83
C CYS A 87 -9.31 -1.81 -12.94
N LYS A 88 -8.85 -3.07 -12.83
CA LYS A 88 -9.69 -4.27 -12.97
C LYS A 88 -9.56 -5.24 -11.80
N ASP A 89 -8.32 -5.48 -11.36
CA ASP A 89 -8.00 -6.34 -10.23
C ASP A 89 -8.11 -5.59 -8.87
N GLY A 90 -8.40 -4.29 -8.92
CA GLY A 90 -8.52 -3.40 -7.76
C GLY A 90 -7.28 -2.51 -7.60
N PRO A 91 -7.42 -1.24 -7.19
CA PRO A 91 -6.25 -0.39 -6.94
C PRO A 91 -5.60 -0.69 -5.58
N VAL A 92 -6.25 -1.52 -4.76
CA VAL A 92 -5.82 -1.93 -3.43
C VAL A 92 -5.24 -3.34 -3.48
N PHE A 93 -4.02 -3.50 -2.97
CA PHE A 93 -3.28 -4.75 -2.96
C PHE A 93 -2.77 -5.05 -1.56
N ALA A 94 -2.70 -6.34 -1.18
CA ALA A 94 -2.02 -6.75 0.03
C ALA A 94 -0.52 -6.41 -0.08
N LEU A 95 0.05 -5.79 0.96
CA LEU A 95 1.46 -5.38 0.95
C LEU A 95 2.42 -6.57 0.75
N ASP A 96 2.06 -7.74 1.26
CA ASP A 96 2.86 -8.97 1.13
C ASP A 96 2.79 -9.60 -0.27
N ASP A 97 1.85 -9.16 -1.12
CA ASP A 97 1.81 -9.55 -2.53
C ASP A 97 2.65 -8.64 -3.43
N MET A 98 3.17 -7.53 -2.90
CA MET A 98 3.87 -6.54 -3.71
C MET A 98 5.35 -6.88 -3.86
N VAL A 99 5.86 -6.72 -5.08
CA VAL A 99 7.30 -6.84 -5.36
C VAL A 99 7.92 -5.46 -5.50
N SER A 100 9.20 -5.34 -5.15
CA SER A 100 9.98 -4.13 -5.40
C SER A 100 10.30 -3.99 -6.89
N GLU A 101 10.64 -2.77 -7.33
CA GLU A 101 10.96 -2.48 -8.74
C GLU A 101 12.18 -3.25 -9.28
N ASP A 102 13.08 -3.66 -8.38
CA ASP A 102 14.24 -4.51 -8.68
C ASP A 102 13.87 -6.01 -8.80
N GLY A 103 12.59 -6.36 -8.69
CA GLY A 103 12.09 -7.74 -8.71
C GLY A 103 12.36 -8.52 -7.42
N SER A 104 12.94 -7.88 -6.40
CA SER A 104 13.05 -8.50 -5.07
C SER A 104 11.70 -8.51 -4.36
N LEU A 105 11.48 -9.50 -3.50
CA LEU A 105 10.37 -9.44 -2.54
C LEU A 105 10.55 -8.16 -1.73
N GLY A 106 9.53 -7.29 -1.73
CA GLY A 106 9.53 -6.07 -0.93
C GLY A 106 9.72 -6.34 0.55
#